data_AF-A0A917L357-F1
#
_entry.id   AF-A0A917L357-F1
#
_cell.length_a   1.000
_cell.length_b   1.000
_cell.length_c   1.000
_cell.angle_alpha   90.00
_cell.angle_beta   90.00
_cell.angle_gamma   90.00
#
_symmetry.space_group_name_H-M   'P 1'
#
loop_
_entity.id
_entity.type
_entity.pdbx_description
1 polymer ?
#
loop_
_entity_poly.entity_id
_entity_poly.type
_entity_poly.pdbx_seq_one_letter_code
_entity_poly.pdbx_strand_id
1 'polypeptide(L)'
;MSRKLPLAEGEAARTACARALIRSGMDEKTGELLTASGLAERVGWCADLVAGMTGTLLVGHWNIAGVDMLASGVDAGGRKLPSTVWMALRRLGWSVIPAGGVKVNDRIVRMAQETAGRPLRSVKWRADLAAGILATWPADPARRTLEEWDQVRAAILGGPYLPSSTIRSRTRQITAFERKNGHLPADVFELEPMPRVARILLLAACDGQQSTIERSDDGQRILPRLQLPTRPDPQRYADWTWVACPVTLPPTIAVNAVIQLPTLRPAGGKVWADIAYTHPVPKTRRPRFPTPVGRTHTGPVGRVLATGQPCQRPTHHKVGTRSHDALHQADRPSRLPPC
;
A
#
# COMPACT_ATOMS: atom_id res chain seq x y z
N MET A 1 14.53 16.52 -14.39
CA MET A 1 15.67 15.67 -14.80
C MET A 1 15.50 14.28 -14.21
N SER A 2 15.42 13.24 -15.04
CA SER A 2 15.46 11.85 -14.55
C SER A 2 16.87 11.59 -14.03
N ARG A 3 17.07 11.60 -12.71
CA ARG A 3 18.34 11.18 -12.11
C ARG A 3 18.41 9.66 -12.23
N LYS A 4 18.87 9.17 -13.38
CA LYS A 4 19.21 7.76 -13.54
C LYS A 4 20.33 7.44 -12.56
N LEU A 5 20.13 6.38 -11.77
CA LEU A 5 21.16 5.88 -10.86
C LEU A 5 22.33 5.34 -11.70
N PRO A 6 23.56 5.85 -11.53
CA PRO A 6 24.73 5.20 -12.14
C PRO A 6 24.93 3.83 -11.49
N LEU A 7 25.05 2.79 -12.32
CA LEU A 7 25.30 1.42 -11.89
C LEU A 7 26.65 0.96 -12.46
N ALA A 8 27.49 0.37 -11.62
CA ALA A 8 28.71 -0.30 -12.04
C ALA A 8 28.42 -1.69 -12.63
N GLU A 9 29.42 -2.28 -13.29
CA GLU A 9 29.35 -3.67 -13.74
C GLU A 9 29.10 -4.60 -12.54
N GLY A 10 28.14 -5.52 -12.68
CA GLY A 10 27.76 -6.41 -11.60
C GLY A 10 26.77 -5.82 -10.58
N GLU A 11 26.28 -4.59 -10.77
CA GLU A 11 25.26 -3.97 -9.90
C GLU A 11 23.85 -4.00 -10.50
N ALA A 12 22.85 -4.01 -9.61
CA ALA A 12 21.45 -3.82 -9.93
C ALA A 12 20.87 -2.68 -9.11
N ALA A 13 19.88 -1.98 -9.66
CA ALA A 13 19.13 -0.99 -8.90
C ALA A 13 18.15 -1.69 -7.94
N ARG A 14 18.18 -1.33 -6.66
CA ARG A 14 17.18 -1.75 -5.68
C ARG A 14 16.48 -0.55 -5.09
N THR A 15 15.15 -0.61 -5.07
CA THR A 15 14.33 0.39 -4.39
C THR A 15 14.00 -0.08 -2.98
N ALA A 16 14.19 0.81 -2.01
CA ALA A 16 13.82 0.63 -0.62
C ALA A 16 13.06 1.86 -0.13
N CYS A 17 12.49 1.77 1.07
CA CYS A 17 11.80 2.87 1.72
C CYS A 17 12.35 3.04 3.13
N ALA A 18 12.59 4.27 3.52
CA ALA A 18 12.97 4.63 4.87
C ALA A 18 12.04 5.73 5.38
N ARG A 19 11.81 5.75 6.69
CA ARG A 19 10.92 6.72 7.31
C ARG A 19 11.73 7.75 8.06
N ALA A 20 11.39 9.02 7.88
CA ALA A 20 11.98 10.14 8.61
C ALA A 20 10.89 11.05 9.17
N LEU A 21 11.20 11.71 10.29
CA LEU A 21 10.29 12.67 10.92
C LEU A 21 10.56 14.08 10.36
N ILE A 22 9.51 14.77 9.92
CA ILE A 22 9.57 16.20 9.62
C ILE A 22 9.29 16.96 10.91
N ARG A 23 10.26 17.76 11.36
CA ARG A 23 10.20 18.43 12.67
C ARG A 23 9.68 19.86 12.60
N SER A 24 9.76 20.49 11.44
CA SER A 24 9.30 21.85 11.19
C SER A 24 9.18 22.09 9.68
N GLY A 25 8.56 23.21 9.32
CA GLY A 25 8.60 23.75 7.97
C GLY A 25 8.85 25.27 8.01
N MET A 26 9.21 25.86 6.88
CA MET A 26 9.32 27.31 6.71
C MET A 26 8.38 27.72 5.58
N ASP A 27 7.49 28.65 5.85
CA ASP A 27 6.63 29.27 4.83
C ASP A 27 7.50 30.18 3.96
N GLU A 28 7.71 29.83 2.69
CA GLU A 28 8.67 30.53 1.84
C GLU A 28 8.22 31.96 1.51
N LYS A 29 6.92 32.24 1.60
CA LYS A 29 6.38 33.58 1.32
C LYS A 29 6.61 34.54 2.48
N THR A 30 6.43 34.07 3.70
CA THR A 30 6.48 34.91 4.91
C THR A 30 7.79 34.78 5.67
N GLY A 31 8.57 33.73 5.41
CA GLY A 31 9.73 33.34 6.23
C GLY A 31 9.35 32.76 7.58
N GLU A 32 8.05 32.59 7.87
CA GLU A 32 7.58 32.13 9.17
C GLU A 32 7.92 30.64 9.38
N LEU A 33 8.44 30.34 10.58
CA LEU A 33 8.70 28.97 11.00
C LEU A 33 7.40 28.29 11.43
N LEU A 34 7.01 27.26 10.70
CA LEU A 34 5.96 26.33 11.12
C LEU A 34 6.55 25.32 12.11
N THR A 35 6.02 25.34 13.34
CA THR A 35 6.30 24.34 14.36
C THR A 35 5.85 22.94 13.89
N ALA A 36 6.31 21.88 14.58
CA ALA A 36 5.88 20.52 14.27
C ALA A 36 4.35 20.36 14.27
N SER A 37 3.66 20.99 15.22
CA SER A 37 2.20 20.95 15.33
C SER A 37 1.53 21.74 14.21
N GLY A 38 1.97 22.96 13.92
CA GLY A 38 1.41 23.76 12.82
C GLY A 38 1.59 23.10 11.45
N LEU A 39 2.73 22.46 11.22
CA LEU A 39 2.95 21.66 10.02
C LEU A 39 2.02 20.43 9.98
N ALA A 40 1.88 19.72 11.10
CA ALA A 40 1.00 18.56 11.20
C ALA A 40 -0.47 18.91 10.99
N GLU A 41 -0.90 20.10 11.39
CA GLU A 41 -2.23 20.64 11.12
C GLU A 41 -2.44 20.89 9.63
N ARG A 42 -1.55 21.66 8.97
CA ARG A 42 -1.67 21.96 7.54
C ARG A 42 -1.60 20.69 6.66
N VAL A 43 -0.67 19.78 6.97
CA VAL A 43 -0.54 18.49 6.28
C VAL A 43 -1.72 17.57 6.60
N GLY A 44 -2.18 17.56 7.85
CA GLY A 44 -3.33 16.80 8.34
C GLY A 44 -4.59 17.15 7.57
N TRP A 45 -4.91 18.43 7.49
CA TRP A 45 -6.06 18.94 6.76
C TRP A 45 -5.99 18.56 5.27
N CYS A 46 -4.84 18.73 4.64
CA CYS A 46 -4.67 18.38 3.22
C CYS A 46 -4.81 16.85 3.01
N ALA A 47 -4.30 16.04 3.94
CA ALA A 47 -4.46 14.59 3.90
C ALA A 47 -5.93 14.16 4.10
N ASP A 48 -6.70 14.87 4.92
CA ASP A 48 -8.13 14.64 5.08
C ASP A 48 -8.91 14.97 3.80
N LEU A 49 -8.54 16.06 3.13
CA LEU A 49 -9.13 16.43 1.85
C LEU A 49 -8.87 15.36 0.77
N VAL A 50 -7.62 14.91 0.63
CA VAL A 50 -7.25 13.83 -0.28
C VAL A 50 -7.96 12.52 0.09
N ALA A 51 -8.04 12.20 1.38
CA ALA A 51 -8.74 11.01 1.87
C ALA A 51 -10.24 11.07 1.54
N GLY A 52 -10.92 12.20 1.78
CA GLY A 52 -12.32 12.38 1.43
C GLY A 52 -12.57 12.14 -0.06
N MET A 53 -11.78 12.77 -0.94
CA MET A 53 -11.88 12.56 -2.39
C MET A 53 -11.57 11.12 -2.81
N THR A 54 -10.58 10.48 -2.17
CA THR A 54 -10.27 9.06 -2.41
C THR A 54 -11.45 8.18 -2.03
N GLY A 55 -12.09 8.46 -0.89
CA GLY A 55 -13.28 7.76 -0.43
C GLY A 55 -14.43 7.84 -1.43
N THR A 56 -14.71 9.04 -1.96
CA THR A 56 -15.73 9.24 -3.00
C THR A 56 -15.45 8.38 -4.24
N LEU A 57 -14.21 8.36 -4.73
CA LEU A 57 -13.82 7.53 -5.88
C LEU A 57 -13.97 6.03 -5.60
N LEU A 58 -13.59 5.58 -4.40
CA LEU A 58 -13.73 4.16 -4.04
C LEU A 58 -15.20 3.77 -3.90
N VAL A 59 -16.05 4.58 -3.25
CA VAL A 59 -17.48 4.31 -3.14
C VAL A 59 -18.13 4.16 -4.53
N GLY A 60 -17.75 5.02 -5.49
CA GLY A 60 -18.30 4.96 -6.84
C GLY A 60 -17.81 3.78 -7.69
N HIS A 61 -16.60 3.26 -7.44
CA HIS A 61 -15.92 2.35 -8.37
C HIS A 61 -15.39 1.05 -7.76
N TRP A 62 -15.56 0.83 -6.44
CA TRP A 62 -15.25 -0.43 -5.77
C TRP A 62 -16.36 -1.47 -6.02
N ASN A 63 -16.49 -1.89 -7.28
CA ASN A 63 -17.43 -2.89 -7.74
C ASN A 63 -16.88 -3.57 -9.00
N ILE A 64 -17.51 -4.67 -9.42
CA ILE A 64 -17.04 -5.49 -10.55
C ILE A 64 -16.98 -4.68 -11.85
N ALA A 65 -18.01 -3.88 -12.15
CA ALA A 65 -18.07 -3.09 -13.38
C ALA A 65 -16.95 -2.05 -13.45
N GLY A 66 -16.68 -1.34 -12.35
CA GLY A 66 -15.57 -0.41 -12.26
C GLY A 66 -14.23 -1.12 -12.46
N VAL A 67 -13.97 -2.17 -11.70
CA VAL A 67 -12.68 -2.88 -11.77
C VAL A 67 -12.45 -3.50 -13.15
N ASP A 68 -13.47 -4.07 -13.79
CA ASP A 68 -13.37 -4.61 -15.15
C ASP A 68 -13.13 -3.52 -16.20
N MET A 69 -13.81 -2.37 -16.08
CA MET A 69 -13.58 -1.23 -16.96
C MET A 69 -12.12 -0.75 -16.88
N LEU A 70 -11.57 -0.63 -15.66
CA LEU A 70 -10.17 -0.24 -15.46
C LEU A 70 -9.18 -1.31 -15.94
N ALA A 71 -9.52 -2.59 -15.75
CA ALA A 71 -8.69 -3.72 -16.14
C ALA A 71 -8.69 -4.00 -17.65
N SER A 72 -9.74 -3.60 -18.37
CA SER A 72 -9.85 -3.73 -19.83
C SER A 72 -8.69 -3.08 -20.57
N GLY A 73 -8.07 -2.06 -19.96
CA GLY A 73 -6.95 -1.32 -20.53
C GLY A 73 -7.35 -0.41 -21.69
N VAL A 74 -8.64 -0.23 -21.98
CA VAL A 74 -9.17 0.68 -23.01
C VAL A 74 -10.32 1.53 -22.46
N ASP A 75 -10.59 2.68 -23.08
CA ASP A 75 -11.81 3.45 -22.82
C ASP A 75 -12.99 3.00 -23.70
N ALA A 76 -14.16 3.62 -23.53
CA ALA A 76 -15.35 3.32 -24.32
C ALA A 76 -15.16 3.53 -25.84
N GLY A 77 -14.16 4.31 -26.26
CA GLY A 77 -13.78 4.52 -27.66
C GLY A 77 -12.66 3.58 -28.13
N GLY A 78 -12.31 2.55 -27.36
CA GLY A 78 -11.25 1.60 -27.69
C GLY A 78 -9.83 2.14 -27.54
N ARG A 79 -9.64 3.35 -26.99
CA ARG A 79 -8.31 3.94 -26.84
C ARG A 79 -7.63 3.38 -25.60
N LYS A 80 -6.38 3.00 -25.74
CA LYS A 80 -5.55 2.47 -24.64
C LYS A 80 -5.53 3.43 -23.43
N LEU A 81 -5.73 2.86 -22.24
CA LEU A 81 -5.59 3.56 -20.97
C LEU A 81 -4.10 3.83 -20.67
N PRO A 82 -3.76 5.03 -20.19
CA PRO A 82 -2.42 5.33 -19.71
C PRO A 82 -1.94 4.37 -18.60
N SER A 83 -0.63 4.14 -18.56
CA SER A 83 -0.01 3.35 -17.49
C SER A 83 -0.12 4.05 -16.13
N THR A 84 -0.13 5.38 -16.10
CA THR A 84 -0.35 6.17 -14.88
C THR A 84 -1.80 6.09 -14.43
N VAL A 85 -2.05 5.78 -13.15
CA VAL A 85 -3.39 5.49 -12.63
C VAL A 85 -4.31 6.69 -12.74
N TRP A 86 -3.89 7.86 -12.24
CA TRP A 86 -4.76 9.04 -12.28
C TRP A 86 -5.17 9.46 -13.70
N MET A 87 -4.28 9.26 -14.69
CA MET A 87 -4.59 9.55 -16.09
C MET A 87 -5.59 8.55 -16.67
N ALA A 88 -5.47 7.26 -16.30
CA ALA A 88 -6.44 6.24 -16.69
C ALA A 88 -7.83 6.57 -16.12
N LEU A 89 -7.92 6.96 -14.84
CA LEU A 89 -9.20 7.35 -14.24
C LEU A 89 -9.82 8.53 -14.99
N ARG A 90 -9.04 9.56 -15.33
CA ARG A 90 -9.55 10.70 -16.14
C ARG A 90 -10.01 10.28 -17.52
N ARG A 91 -9.28 9.37 -18.19
CA ARG A 91 -9.68 8.86 -19.50
C ARG A 91 -11.00 8.06 -19.43
N LEU A 92 -11.28 7.43 -18.30
CA LEU A 92 -12.58 6.79 -18.01
C LEU A 92 -13.67 7.77 -17.56
N GLY A 93 -13.37 9.07 -17.49
CA GLY A 93 -14.30 10.08 -16.98
C GLY A 93 -14.45 10.07 -15.46
N TRP A 94 -13.63 9.31 -14.73
CA TRP A 94 -13.70 9.20 -13.28
C TRP A 94 -12.92 10.34 -12.64
N SER A 95 -13.66 11.36 -12.23
CA SER A 95 -13.15 12.55 -11.57
C SER A 95 -13.81 12.73 -10.22
N VAL A 96 -13.24 13.62 -9.41
CA VAL A 96 -13.76 13.99 -8.10
C VAL A 96 -13.58 15.48 -7.89
N ILE A 97 -14.56 16.10 -7.25
CA ILE A 97 -14.53 17.50 -6.86
C ILE A 97 -14.41 17.53 -5.33
N PRO A 98 -13.52 18.35 -4.77
CA PRO A 98 -13.46 18.53 -3.32
C PRO A 98 -14.79 19.07 -2.80
N ALA A 99 -15.24 18.55 -1.65
CA ALA A 99 -16.46 19.01 -1.00
C ALA A 99 -16.31 20.46 -0.50
N GLY A 100 -17.45 21.15 -0.32
CA GLY A 100 -17.49 22.46 0.33
C GLY A 100 -16.97 23.64 -0.50
N GLY A 101 -16.82 23.49 -1.81
CA GLY A 101 -16.35 24.58 -2.68
C GLY A 101 -14.85 24.89 -2.55
N VAL A 102 -14.11 24.07 -1.80
CA VAL A 102 -12.67 24.21 -1.56
C VAL A 102 -11.91 24.30 -2.88
N LYS A 103 -11.13 25.37 -3.04
CA LYS A 103 -10.26 25.56 -4.20
C LYS A 103 -8.96 24.79 -4.02
N VAL A 104 -8.74 23.80 -4.89
CA VAL A 104 -7.53 22.97 -4.90
C VAL A 104 -6.72 23.12 -6.18
N ASN A 105 -5.41 22.88 -6.07
CA ASN A 105 -4.59 22.58 -7.22
C ASN A 105 -4.99 21.22 -7.82
N ASP A 106 -4.93 21.10 -9.14
CA ASP A 106 -5.18 19.84 -9.87
C ASP A 106 -4.38 18.65 -9.31
N ARG A 107 -3.20 18.92 -8.74
CA ARG A 107 -2.28 17.91 -8.20
C ARG A 107 -2.80 17.29 -6.90
N ILE A 108 -3.62 18.01 -6.13
CA ILE A 108 -4.34 17.45 -4.98
C ILE A 108 -5.35 16.40 -5.47
N VAL A 109 -6.07 16.69 -6.56
CA VAL A 109 -7.00 15.73 -7.18
C VAL A 109 -6.23 14.53 -7.73
N ARG A 110 -5.08 14.73 -8.36
CA ARG A 110 -4.22 13.62 -8.84
C ARG A 110 -3.79 12.70 -7.71
N MET A 111 -3.43 13.24 -6.53
CA MET A 111 -3.11 12.42 -5.36
C MET A 111 -4.28 11.53 -4.94
N ALA A 112 -5.50 12.05 -4.92
CA ALA A 112 -6.69 11.26 -4.61
C ALA A 112 -6.95 10.18 -5.66
N GLN A 113 -6.88 10.53 -6.95
CA GLN A 113 -7.06 9.58 -8.06
C GLN A 113 -6.00 8.46 -8.05
N GLU A 114 -4.74 8.81 -7.79
CA GLU A 114 -3.65 7.83 -7.69
C GLU A 114 -3.81 6.93 -6.45
N THR A 115 -4.27 7.49 -5.33
CA THR A 115 -4.51 6.74 -4.08
C THR A 115 -5.69 5.79 -4.22
N ALA A 116 -6.77 6.19 -4.91
CA ALA A 116 -7.95 5.35 -5.14
C ALA A 116 -7.73 4.31 -6.23
N GLY A 117 -7.06 4.66 -7.33
CA GLY A 117 -6.95 3.73 -8.46
C GLY A 117 -5.93 2.61 -8.24
N ARG A 118 -4.96 2.75 -7.32
CA ARG A 118 -4.03 1.67 -6.95
C ARG A 118 -4.75 0.42 -6.40
N PRO A 119 -5.61 0.53 -5.37
CA PRO A 119 -6.39 -0.61 -4.90
C PRO A 119 -7.39 -1.12 -5.94
N LEU A 120 -7.99 -0.23 -6.75
CA LEU A 120 -8.88 -0.65 -7.85
C LEU A 120 -8.17 -1.52 -8.89
N ARG A 121 -6.92 -1.19 -9.24
CA ARG A 121 -6.12 -2.05 -10.14
C ARG A 121 -5.70 -3.35 -9.46
N SER A 122 -5.32 -3.29 -8.18
CA SER A 122 -4.79 -4.48 -7.50
C SER A 122 -5.86 -5.52 -7.16
N VAL A 123 -7.13 -5.13 -7.05
CA VAL A 123 -8.21 -6.07 -6.70
C VAL A 123 -8.65 -6.96 -7.86
N LYS A 124 -8.43 -6.57 -9.13
CA LYS A 124 -8.85 -7.37 -10.30
C LYS A 124 -8.45 -8.84 -10.23
N TRP A 125 -7.18 -9.13 -9.94
CA TRP A 125 -6.72 -10.52 -9.81
C TRP A 125 -7.46 -11.29 -8.71
N ARG A 126 -7.78 -10.63 -7.60
CA ARG A 126 -8.55 -11.25 -6.50
C ARG A 126 -10.02 -11.43 -6.87
N ALA A 127 -10.59 -10.51 -7.67
CA ALA A 127 -11.93 -10.63 -8.24
C ALA A 127 -12.03 -11.85 -9.15
N ASP A 128 -11.08 -12.01 -10.09
CA ASP A 128 -11.04 -13.13 -11.02
C ASP A 128 -10.85 -14.47 -10.31
N LEU A 129 -9.98 -14.50 -9.29
CA LEU A 129 -9.80 -15.68 -8.44
C LEU A 129 -11.08 -16.06 -7.70
N ALA A 130 -11.77 -15.07 -7.10
CA ALA A 130 -13.02 -15.32 -6.38
C ALA A 130 -14.13 -15.79 -7.33
N ALA A 131 -14.28 -15.13 -8.49
CA ALA A 131 -15.25 -15.48 -9.52
C ALA A 131 -15.05 -16.91 -10.03
N GLY A 132 -13.82 -17.30 -10.37
CA GLY A 132 -13.52 -18.67 -10.81
C GLY A 132 -13.81 -19.72 -9.74
N ILE A 133 -13.56 -19.41 -8.45
CA ILE A 133 -13.87 -20.31 -7.34
C ILE A 133 -15.38 -20.44 -7.10
N LEU A 134 -16.12 -19.34 -7.18
CA LEU A 134 -17.58 -19.33 -7.00
C LEU A 134 -18.28 -20.05 -8.15
N ALA A 135 -17.80 -19.86 -9.38
CA ALA A 135 -18.32 -20.56 -10.57
C ALA A 135 -18.13 -22.08 -10.51
N THR A 136 -17.13 -22.56 -9.77
CA THR A 136 -16.85 -23.99 -9.55
C THR A 136 -16.90 -24.33 -8.06
N TRP A 137 -17.93 -23.83 -7.36
CA TRP A 137 -18.06 -24.08 -5.93
C TRP A 137 -18.22 -25.60 -5.67
N PRO A 138 -17.37 -26.19 -4.82
CA PRO A 138 -17.35 -27.64 -4.64
C PRO A 138 -18.51 -28.12 -3.76
N ALA A 139 -18.82 -29.42 -3.84
CA ALA A 139 -19.81 -30.03 -2.94
C ALA A 139 -19.36 -30.00 -1.47
N ASP A 140 -18.08 -30.20 -1.21
CA ASP A 140 -17.46 -30.03 0.11
C ASP A 140 -16.32 -28.99 0.04
N PRO A 141 -16.51 -27.76 0.56
CA PRO A 141 -15.46 -26.73 0.58
C PRO A 141 -14.19 -27.12 1.35
N ALA A 142 -14.26 -28.11 2.25
CA ALA A 142 -13.10 -28.65 2.95
C ALA A 142 -12.32 -29.69 2.13
N ARG A 143 -12.96 -30.32 1.14
CA ARG A 143 -12.40 -31.41 0.33
C ARG A 143 -12.84 -31.31 -1.12
N ARG A 144 -11.88 -31.03 -1.99
CA ARG A 144 -12.09 -31.07 -3.44
C ARG A 144 -11.64 -32.40 -4.03
N THR A 145 -12.46 -32.98 -4.88
CA THR A 145 -12.10 -34.10 -5.75
C THR A 145 -11.06 -33.67 -6.79
N LEU A 146 -10.44 -34.62 -7.49
CA LEU A 146 -9.49 -34.31 -8.57
C LEU A 146 -10.19 -33.53 -9.69
N GLU A 147 -11.41 -33.90 -10.04
CA GLU A 147 -12.20 -33.23 -11.07
C GLU A 147 -12.55 -31.78 -10.67
N GLU A 148 -12.97 -31.55 -9.43
CA GLU A 148 -13.22 -30.18 -8.91
C GLU A 148 -11.93 -29.34 -8.86
N TRP A 149 -10.76 -29.99 -8.70
CA TRP A 149 -9.46 -29.34 -8.81
C TRP A 149 -9.14 -28.92 -10.25
N ASP A 150 -9.49 -29.73 -11.23
CA ASP A 150 -9.26 -29.41 -12.64
C ASP A 150 -10.23 -28.31 -13.10
N GLN A 151 -11.51 -28.41 -12.73
CA GLN A 151 -12.55 -27.42 -13.04
C GLN A 151 -12.18 -26.03 -12.54
N VAL A 152 -11.80 -25.88 -11.26
CA VAL A 152 -11.42 -24.56 -10.72
C VAL A 152 -10.19 -23.98 -11.40
N ARG A 153 -9.22 -24.82 -11.78
CA ARG A 153 -7.99 -24.35 -12.44
C ARG A 153 -8.28 -23.90 -13.85
N ALA A 154 -9.20 -24.54 -14.53
CA ALA A 154 -9.68 -24.12 -15.84
C ALA A 154 -10.46 -22.79 -15.75
N ALA A 155 -11.22 -22.57 -14.67
CA ALA A 155 -12.04 -21.38 -14.48
C ALA A 155 -11.24 -20.11 -14.09
N ILE A 156 -9.97 -20.23 -13.70
CA ILE A 156 -9.14 -19.09 -13.27
C ILE A 156 -8.05 -18.82 -14.30
N LEU A 157 -7.87 -17.56 -14.70
CA LEU A 157 -6.76 -17.16 -15.57
C LEU A 157 -5.41 -17.51 -14.92
N GLY A 158 -4.61 -18.35 -15.59
CA GLY A 158 -3.35 -18.87 -15.05
C GLY A 158 -3.50 -19.92 -13.94
N GLY A 159 -4.72 -20.44 -13.73
CA GLY A 159 -5.06 -21.44 -12.72
C GLY A 159 -4.19 -22.71 -12.71
N PRO A 160 -3.74 -23.26 -13.85
CA PRO A 160 -2.81 -24.39 -13.87
C PRO A 160 -1.49 -24.12 -13.12
N TYR A 161 -1.05 -22.87 -13.05
CA TYR A 161 0.19 -22.46 -12.40
C TYR A 161 -0.01 -21.93 -10.97
N LEU A 162 -1.27 -21.84 -10.49
CA LEU A 162 -1.55 -21.35 -9.15
C LEU A 162 -1.20 -22.40 -8.09
N PRO A 163 -0.51 -22.01 -7.00
CA PRO A 163 -0.37 -22.86 -5.84
C PRO A 163 -1.74 -23.27 -5.30
N SER A 164 -1.95 -24.56 -5.02
CA SER A 164 -3.22 -25.06 -4.46
C SER A 164 -3.58 -24.36 -3.14
N SER A 165 -2.58 -23.92 -2.37
CA SER A 165 -2.77 -23.14 -1.14
C SER A 165 -3.50 -21.82 -1.37
N THR A 166 -3.30 -21.16 -2.51
CA THR A 166 -4.00 -19.92 -2.87
C THR A 166 -5.50 -20.15 -3.04
N ILE A 167 -5.86 -21.19 -3.81
CA ILE A 167 -7.26 -21.58 -4.03
C ILE A 167 -7.90 -22.00 -2.69
N ARG A 168 -7.25 -22.90 -1.92
CA ARG A 168 -7.75 -23.33 -0.60
C ARG A 168 -7.95 -22.16 0.35
N SER A 169 -7.01 -21.23 0.40
CA SER A 169 -7.11 -20.07 1.28
C SER A 169 -8.30 -19.19 0.91
N ARG A 170 -8.56 -19.00 -0.39
CA ARG A 170 -9.70 -18.23 -0.85
C ARG A 170 -11.02 -18.95 -0.61
N THR A 171 -11.09 -20.26 -0.87
CA THR A 171 -12.27 -21.10 -0.54
C THR A 171 -12.61 -20.99 0.95
N ARG A 172 -11.61 -21.10 1.85
CA ARG A 172 -11.86 -20.93 3.30
C ARG A 172 -12.41 -19.56 3.66
N GLN A 173 -11.97 -18.50 3.00
CA GLN A 173 -12.50 -17.16 3.24
C GLN A 173 -13.97 -17.05 2.81
N ILE A 174 -14.32 -17.62 1.66
CA ILE A 174 -15.70 -17.68 1.17
C ILE A 174 -16.57 -18.51 2.12
N THR A 175 -16.09 -19.69 2.56
CA THR A 175 -16.81 -20.51 3.56
C THR A 175 -16.99 -19.76 4.88
N ALA A 176 -16.00 -18.98 5.32
CA ALA A 176 -16.12 -18.17 6.53
C ALA A 176 -17.17 -17.06 6.38
N PHE A 177 -17.27 -16.45 5.19
CA PHE A 177 -18.33 -15.51 4.84
C PHE A 177 -19.70 -16.19 4.86
N GLU A 178 -19.84 -17.34 4.19
CA GLU A 178 -21.08 -18.11 4.12
C GLU A 178 -21.59 -18.51 5.51
N ARG A 179 -20.71 -19.00 6.38
CA ARG A 179 -21.06 -19.33 7.77
C ARG A 179 -21.55 -18.12 8.56
N LYS A 180 -21.07 -16.92 8.24
CA LYS A 180 -21.44 -15.69 8.95
C LYS A 180 -22.75 -15.10 8.42
N ASN A 181 -22.99 -15.17 7.11
CA ASN A 181 -24.06 -14.45 6.43
C ASN A 181 -25.20 -15.36 5.92
N GLY A 182 -25.01 -16.67 5.89
CA GLY A 182 -26.02 -17.65 5.44
C GLY A 182 -26.12 -17.82 3.93
N HIS A 183 -25.24 -17.21 3.14
CA HIS A 183 -25.19 -17.33 1.69
C HIS A 183 -23.76 -17.15 1.16
N LEU A 184 -23.48 -17.63 -0.05
CA LEU A 184 -22.24 -17.33 -0.74
C LEU A 184 -22.18 -15.84 -1.13
N PRO A 185 -20.99 -15.21 -1.11
CA PRO A 185 -20.83 -13.86 -1.61
C PRO A 185 -21.06 -13.85 -3.13
N ALA A 186 -21.72 -12.81 -3.63
CA ALA A 186 -21.91 -12.58 -5.06
C ALA A 186 -20.58 -12.39 -5.78
N ASP A 187 -19.64 -11.67 -5.15
CA ASP A 187 -18.32 -11.40 -5.70
C ASP A 187 -17.28 -11.02 -4.60
N VAL A 188 -16.09 -10.60 -5.02
CA VAL A 188 -15.03 -10.18 -4.09
C VAL A 188 -15.36 -8.90 -3.30
N PHE A 189 -16.23 -8.04 -3.83
CA PHE A 189 -16.59 -6.75 -3.24
C PHE A 189 -17.61 -6.92 -2.12
N GLU A 190 -18.41 -7.98 -2.16
CA GLU A 190 -19.19 -8.43 -1.01
C GLU A 190 -18.33 -9.21 -0.01
N LEU A 191 -17.43 -10.07 -0.49
CA LEU A 191 -16.55 -10.88 0.36
C LEU A 191 -15.56 -10.05 1.19
N GLU A 192 -15.06 -8.95 0.63
CA GLU A 192 -14.03 -8.12 1.24
C GLU A 192 -14.51 -6.69 1.46
N PRO A 193 -14.24 -6.07 2.63
CA PRO A 193 -14.59 -4.69 2.84
C PRO A 193 -13.82 -3.77 1.88
N MET A 194 -14.44 -2.64 1.52
CA MET A 194 -13.76 -1.58 0.80
C MET A 194 -12.45 -1.19 1.51
N PRO A 195 -11.34 -0.97 0.79
CA PRO A 195 -10.07 -0.63 1.38
C PRO A 195 -10.18 0.61 2.24
N ARG A 196 -9.59 0.56 3.44
CA ARG A 196 -9.52 1.72 4.31
C ARG A 196 -8.73 2.83 3.61
N VAL A 197 -9.34 4.01 3.50
CA VAL A 197 -8.68 5.19 2.97
C VAL A 197 -7.62 5.68 3.96
N ALA A 198 -6.37 5.77 3.49
CA ALA A 198 -5.26 6.27 4.29
C ALA A 198 -5.20 7.80 4.23
N ARG A 199 -4.94 8.45 5.37
CA ARG A 199 -4.58 9.87 5.46
C ARG A 199 -3.11 10.04 5.03
N ILE A 200 -2.88 10.17 3.74
CA ILE A 200 -1.53 10.34 3.17
C ILE A 200 -1.52 11.36 2.04
N LEU A 201 -0.35 12.01 1.85
CA LEU A 201 -0.07 12.83 0.67
C LEU A 201 0.99 12.14 -0.17
N LEU A 202 0.58 11.55 -1.30
CA LEU A 202 1.48 10.88 -2.25
C LEU A 202 2.14 11.91 -3.16
N LEU A 203 3.20 12.57 -2.70
CA LEU A 203 3.83 13.66 -3.47
C LEU A 203 4.45 13.19 -4.79
N ALA A 204 4.80 11.91 -4.90
CA ALA A 204 5.25 11.29 -6.15
C ALA A 204 4.18 11.27 -7.27
N ALA A 205 2.90 11.47 -6.93
CA ALA A 205 1.83 11.65 -7.92
C ALA A 205 1.79 13.09 -8.50
N CYS A 206 2.61 13.98 -7.95
CA CYS A 206 2.65 15.39 -8.31
C CYS A 206 3.88 15.74 -9.16
N ASP A 207 3.84 16.93 -9.75
CA ASP A 207 4.97 17.54 -10.45
C ASP A 207 5.47 18.76 -9.67
N GLY A 208 6.47 19.46 -10.23
CA GLY A 208 7.11 20.63 -9.62
C GLY A 208 6.17 21.81 -9.35
N GLN A 209 4.91 21.78 -9.82
CA GLN A 209 3.92 22.81 -9.46
C GLN A 209 3.30 22.58 -8.08
N GLN A 210 3.48 21.41 -7.47
CA GLN A 210 2.93 21.09 -6.15
C GLN A 210 3.99 20.62 -5.16
N SER A 211 5.05 19.95 -5.62
CA SER A 211 6.15 19.54 -4.75
C SER A 211 7.47 19.37 -5.50
N THR A 212 8.56 19.75 -4.84
CA THR A 212 9.94 19.50 -5.27
C THR A 212 10.75 18.92 -4.11
N ILE A 213 11.92 18.37 -4.42
CA ILE A 213 12.86 17.88 -3.42
C ILE A 213 14.27 18.18 -3.86
N GLU A 214 15.04 18.75 -2.94
CA GLU A 214 16.47 18.93 -3.07
C GLU A 214 17.19 18.07 -2.04
N ARG A 215 18.41 17.65 -2.38
CA ARG A 215 19.31 16.98 -1.45
C ARG A 215 20.44 17.95 -1.14
N SER A 216 20.83 18.04 0.11
CA SER A 216 21.97 18.86 0.53
C SER A 216 23.28 18.30 -0.03
N ASP A 217 24.31 19.15 -0.08
CA ASP A 217 25.64 18.80 -0.58
C ASP A 217 26.29 17.69 0.25
N ASP A 218 26.06 17.68 1.56
CA ASP A 218 26.52 16.60 2.47
C ASP A 218 25.81 15.25 2.23
N GLY A 219 24.75 15.25 1.42
CA GLY A 219 23.93 14.08 1.12
C GLY A 219 23.10 13.54 2.29
N GLN A 220 23.17 14.13 3.48
CA GLN A 220 22.51 13.63 4.69
C GLN A 220 21.15 14.28 4.94
N ARG A 221 20.81 15.33 4.21
CA ARG A 221 19.53 16.04 4.36
C ARG A 221 18.83 16.16 3.02
N ILE A 222 17.52 16.26 3.10
CA ILE A 222 16.67 16.66 1.98
C ILE A 222 15.82 17.85 2.38
N LEU A 223 15.45 18.64 1.39
CA LEU A 223 14.51 19.74 1.52
C LEU A 223 13.33 19.51 0.58
N PRO A 224 12.35 18.68 0.98
CA PRO A 224 11.02 18.68 0.39
C PRO A 224 10.41 20.07 0.47
N ARG A 225 9.99 20.61 -0.68
CA ARG A 225 9.11 21.76 -0.76
C ARG A 225 7.76 21.29 -1.26
N LEU A 226 6.68 21.80 -0.68
CA LEU A 226 5.33 21.48 -1.12
C LEU A 226 4.38 22.63 -0.86
N GLN A 227 3.36 22.76 -1.70
CA GLN A 227 2.28 23.71 -1.45
C GLN A 227 1.32 23.16 -0.39
N LEU A 228 1.11 23.94 0.67
CA LEU A 228 0.15 23.65 1.73
C LEU A 228 -0.84 24.81 1.88
N PRO A 229 -2.07 24.52 2.31
CA PRO A 229 -3.06 25.56 2.56
C PRO A 229 -2.68 26.37 3.79
N THR A 230 -2.92 27.67 3.77
CA THR A 230 -2.69 28.59 4.90
C THR A 230 -3.89 28.65 5.85
N ARG A 231 -5.05 28.13 5.43
CA ARG A 231 -6.29 28.10 6.20
C ARG A 231 -7.06 26.79 5.96
N PRO A 232 -7.87 26.34 6.92
CA PRO A 232 -8.90 25.34 6.64
C PRO A 232 -9.93 26.03 5.73
N ASP A 233 -10.27 25.39 4.60
CA ASP A 233 -11.10 25.96 3.51
C ASP A 233 -10.42 27.05 2.64
N PRO A 234 -9.41 26.68 1.83
CA PRO A 234 -8.89 27.52 0.75
C PRO A 234 -9.97 27.88 -0.27
N GLN A 235 -10.14 29.17 -0.55
CA GLN A 235 -11.14 29.69 -1.50
C GLN A 235 -10.50 30.13 -2.82
N ARG A 236 -9.19 30.38 -2.81
CA ARG A 236 -8.41 30.83 -3.98
C ARG A 236 -7.01 30.22 -3.97
N TYR A 237 -6.35 30.24 -5.12
CA TYR A 237 -4.96 29.75 -5.23
C TYR A 237 -3.98 30.52 -4.34
N ALA A 238 -4.28 31.78 -3.99
CA ALA A 238 -3.46 32.57 -3.06
C ALA A 238 -3.51 32.07 -1.60
N ASP A 239 -4.43 31.17 -1.27
CA ASP A 239 -4.52 30.53 0.06
C ASP A 239 -3.63 29.27 0.15
N TRP A 240 -2.81 29.01 -0.87
CA TRP A 240 -1.79 27.97 -0.91
C TRP A 240 -0.41 28.63 -0.94
N THR A 241 0.48 28.16 -0.07
CA THR A 241 1.86 28.69 0.03
C THR A 241 2.86 27.55 -0.04
N TRP A 242 4.06 27.85 -0.53
CA TRP A 242 5.18 26.92 -0.50
C TRP A 242 5.73 26.80 0.91
N VAL A 243 5.88 25.57 1.37
CA VAL A 243 6.49 25.25 2.66
C VAL A 243 7.72 24.38 2.41
N ALA A 244 8.88 24.84 2.88
CA ALA A 244 10.13 24.10 2.86
C ALA A 244 10.29 23.29 4.16
N CYS A 245 10.40 21.97 4.03
CA CYS A 245 10.36 21.04 5.15
C CYS A 245 11.70 20.30 5.26
N PRO A 246 12.68 20.77 6.03
CA PRO A 246 13.97 20.09 6.15
C PRO A 246 13.82 18.72 6.82
N VAL A 247 14.47 17.71 6.25
CA VAL A 247 14.46 16.34 6.77
C VAL A 247 15.88 15.77 6.80
N THR A 248 16.31 15.29 7.96
CA THR A 248 17.53 14.48 8.08
C THR A 248 17.24 13.05 7.65
N LEU A 249 18.02 12.54 6.70
CA LEU A 249 17.90 11.18 6.22
C LEU A 249 18.45 10.19 7.25
N PRO A 250 17.82 9.01 7.42
CA PRO A 250 18.42 7.93 8.18
C PRO A 250 19.76 7.49 7.57
N PRO A 251 20.75 7.04 8.38
CA PRO A 251 22.05 6.56 7.88
C PRO A 251 21.97 5.39 6.90
N THR A 252 20.83 4.69 6.85
CA THR A 252 20.57 3.60 5.90
C THR A 252 20.35 4.08 4.46
N ILE A 253 20.17 5.38 4.24
CA ILE A 253 20.06 5.97 2.91
C ILE A 253 21.44 6.48 2.48
N ALA A 254 22.08 5.75 1.57
CA ALA A 254 23.39 6.13 1.05
C ALA A 254 23.37 7.51 0.37
N VAL A 255 24.51 8.22 0.42
CA VAL A 255 24.70 9.55 -0.17
C VAL A 255 24.44 9.56 -1.67
N ASN A 256 24.78 8.47 -2.37
CA ASN A 256 24.56 8.31 -3.81
C ASN A 256 23.17 7.78 -4.19
N ALA A 257 22.29 7.52 -3.22
CA ALA A 257 20.95 7.04 -3.52
C ALA A 257 20.11 8.08 -4.28
N VAL A 258 19.33 7.63 -5.25
CA VAL A 258 18.34 8.48 -5.94
C VAL A 258 17.09 8.53 -5.08
N ILE A 259 16.79 9.71 -4.53
CA ILE A 259 15.64 9.95 -3.66
C ILE A 259 14.42 10.37 -4.49
N GLN A 260 13.27 9.78 -4.19
CA GLN A 260 11.98 10.15 -4.77
C GLN A 260 11.21 11.10 -3.85
N LEU A 261 10.22 11.81 -4.41
CA LEU A 261 9.29 12.61 -3.62
C LEU A 261 8.60 11.72 -2.56
N PRO A 262 8.57 12.13 -1.28
CA PRO A 262 8.10 11.28 -0.20
C PRO A 262 6.58 11.16 -0.19
N THR A 263 6.07 10.12 0.46
CA THR A 263 4.67 10.10 0.93
C THR A 263 4.62 10.69 2.33
N LEU A 264 3.80 11.71 2.55
CA LEU A 264 3.62 12.30 3.88
C LEU A 264 2.48 11.62 4.63
N ARG A 265 2.69 11.37 5.92
CA ARG A 265 1.70 10.75 6.81
C ARG A 265 1.59 11.55 8.12
N PRO A 266 0.51 12.32 8.32
CA PRO A 266 0.21 12.93 9.60
C PRO A 266 -0.24 11.86 10.60
N ALA A 267 0.40 11.81 11.78
CA ALA A 267 0.03 10.89 12.86
C ALA A 267 0.49 11.45 14.22
N GLY A 268 -0.44 11.55 15.19
CA GLY A 268 -0.12 11.97 16.56
C GLY A 268 0.54 13.33 16.67
N GLY A 269 0.04 14.33 15.94
CA GLY A 269 0.61 15.69 15.91
C GLY A 269 1.98 15.80 15.22
N LYS A 270 2.40 14.77 14.49
CA LYS A 270 3.67 14.69 13.78
C LYS A 270 3.45 14.39 12.31
N VAL A 271 4.42 14.75 11.47
CA VAL A 271 4.43 14.39 10.05
C VAL A 271 5.60 13.46 9.76
N TRP A 272 5.29 12.26 9.28
CA TRP A 272 6.28 11.31 8.81
C TRP A 272 6.42 11.37 7.30
N ALA A 273 7.66 11.36 6.81
CA ALA A 273 7.99 11.20 5.41
C ALA A 273 8.42 9.75 5.17
N ASP A 274 7.63 9.02 4.37
CA ASP A 274 8.02 7.74 3.80
C ASP A 274 8.80 8.02 2.51
N ILE A 275 10.12 7.89 2.57
CA ILE A 275 11.08 8.27 1.53
C ILE A 275 11.49 7.02 0.75
N ALA A 276 11.00 6.91 -0.48
CA ALA A 276 11.48 5.90 -1.41
C ALA A 276 12.83 6.33 -2.00
N TYR A 277 13.78 5.41 -2.02
CA TYR A 277 15.10 5.65 -2.58
C TYR A 277 15.59 4.43 -3.36
N THR A 278 16.30 4.69 -4.45
CA THR A 278 16.92 3.67 -5.29
C THR A 278 18.44 3.75 -5.12
N HIS A 279 19.07 2.62 -4.82
CA HIS A 279 20.51 2.52 -4.59
C HIS A 279 21.08 1.29 -5.31
N PRO A 280 22.38 1.28 -5.61
CA PRO A 280 23.03 0.13 -6.22
C PRO A 280 23.15 -1.00 -5.20
N VAL A 281 22.92 -2.23 -5.64
CA VAL A 281 23.20 -3.45 -4.88
C VAL A 281 23.92 -4.45 -5.76
N PRO A 282 24.75 -5.35 -5.20
CA PRO A 282 25.35 -6.43 -5.98
C PRO A 282 24.28 -7.30 -6.66
N LYS A 283 24.48 -7.64 -7.94
CA LYS A 283 23.65 -8.61 -8.65
C LYS A 283 23.77 -9.96 -7.95
N THR A 284 22.64 -10.55 -7.58
CA THR A 284 22.60 -11.91 -7.05
C THR A 284 23.07 -12.89 -8.12
N ARG A 285 24.25 -13.48 -7.95
CA ARG A 285 24.65 -14.65 -8.75
C ARG A 285 23.81 -15.84 -8.27
N ARG A 286 22.98 -16.40 -9.15
CA ARG A 286 22.38 -17.71 -8.90
C ARG A 286 23.53 -18.73 -8.86
N PRO A 287 23.67 -19.55 -7.80
CA PRO A 287 24.55 -20.70 -7.85
C PRO A 287 24.11 -21.56 -9.04
N ARG A 288 25.02 -21.80 -9.99
CA ARG A 288 24.80 -22.89 -10.95
C ARG A 288 24.96 -24.16 -10.14
N PHE A 289 23.86 -24.80 -9.79
CA PHE A 289 23.93 -26.20 -9.41
C PHE A 289 24.45 -26.95 -10.64
N PRO A 290 25.56 -27.70 -10.56
CA PRO A 290 25.97 -28.55 -11.66
C PRO A 290 24.84 -29.55 -11.91
N THR A 291 24.18 -29.45 -13.06
CA THR A 291 23.34 -30.52 -13.58
C THR A 291 24.18 -31.79 -13.64
N PRO A 292 23.77 -32.89 -13.00
CA PRO A 292 24.47 -34.16 -13.15
C PRO A 292 24.47 -34.54 -14.63
N VAL A 293 25.65 -34.53 -15.24
CA VAL A 293 25.88 -35.17 -16.55
C VAL A 293 25.71 -36.67 -16.34
N GLY A 294 24.97 -37.30 -17.24
CA GLY A 294 24.31 -38.57 -17.02
C GLY A 294 25.20 -39.77 -16.65
N ARG A 295 24.56 -40.74 -16.02
CA ARG A 295 24.91 -42.16 -16.13
C ARG A 295 23.64 -42.96 -16.38
N THR A 296 23.56 -43.55 -17.57
CA THR A 296 22.73 -44.71 -17.88
C THR A 296 23.29 -45.94 -17.17
N HIS A 297 22.50 -46.55 -16.28
CA HIS A 297 22.13 -47.98 -16.26
C HIS A 297 21.67 -48.46 -14.87
N THR A 298 20.46 -49.03 -14.86
CA THR A 298 19.94 -50.19 -14.09
C THR A 298 20.09 -50.25 -12.55
N GLY A 299 18.95 -50.38 -11.86
CA GLY A 299 18.77 -50.32 -10.39
C GLY A 299 19.33 -51.49 -9.56
N PRO A 300 18.78 -51.83 -8.35
CA PRO A 300 17.60 -51.31 -7.66
C PRO A 300 17.85 -50.72 -6.24
N VAL A 301 16.83 -50.00 -5.77
CA VAL A 301 16.43 -49.67 -4.38
C VAL A 301 17.47 -49.86 -3.26
N GLY A 302 17.99 -48.73 -2.76
CA GLY A 302 18.69 -48.62 -1.49
C GLY A 302 18.22 -47.38 -0.72
N ARG A 303 17.43 -47.61 0.33
CA ARG A 303 16.96 -46.62 1.31
C ARG A 303 18.18 -46.02 2.03
N VAL A 304 18.42 -44.71 1.90
CA VAL A 304 19.36 -43.98 2.76
C VAL A 304 18.63 -42.83 3.44
N LEU A 305 18.44 -43.01 4.75
CA LEU A 305 18.14 -41.96 5.71
C LEU A 305 19.32 -40.99 5.75
N ALA A 306 19.06 -39.71 5.48
CA ALA A 306 19.99 -38.63 5.80
C ALA A 306 19.27 -37.63 6.71
N THR A 307 19.53 -37.81 7.99
CA THR A 307 19.34 -36.86 9.10
C THR A 307 19.97 -35.50 8.77
N GLY A 308 19.14 -34.46 8.69
CA GLY A 308 19.57 -33.06 8.69
C GLY A 308 18.98 -32.35 9.90
N GLN A 309 19.84 -32.00 10.85
CA GLN A 309 19.52 -31.25 12.07
C GLN A 309 18.74 -29.95 11.78
N PRO A 310 17.69 -29.64 12.57
CA PRO A 310 17.11 -28.30 12.61
C PRO A 310 18.02 -27.35 13.41
N CYS A 311 18.29 -26.20 12.80
CA CYS A 311 19.00 -25.06 13.37
C CYS A 311 18.28 -24.58 14.66
N GLN A 312 18.96 -24.69 15.80
CA GLN A 312 18.46 -24.27 17.10
C GLN A 312 18.34 -22.74 17.18
N ARG A 313 17.18 -22.25 17.62
CA ARG A 313 16.96 -20.84 18.02
C ARG A 313 17.60 -20.61 19.39
N PRO A 314 18.29 -19.48 19.63
CA PRO A 314 18.72 -19.10 20.97
C PRO A 314 17.51 -18.69 21.82
N THR A 315 17.33 -19.37 22.94
CA THR A 315 16.45 -19.01 24.05
C THR A 315 17.06 -17.84 24.81
N HIS A 316 16.39 -16.68 24.85
CA HIS A 316 16.72 -15.62 25.80
C HIS A 316 15.96 -15.80 27.10
N HIS A 317 16.72 -15.62 28.18
CA HIS A 317 16.39 -15.76 29.59
C HIS A 317 15.09 -15.08 30.02
N LYS A 318 14.31 -15.82 30.82
CA LYS A 318 13.36 -15.28 31.81
C LYS A 318 14.16 -14.59 32.91
N VAL A 319 13.94 -13.29 33.11
CA VAL A 319 14.20 -12.60 34.38
C VAL A 319 12.84 -12.21 34.95
N GLY A 320 12.58 -12.67 36.16
CA GLY A 320 11.30 -12.51 36.84
C GLY A 320 11.04 -11.10 37.32
N THR A 321 9.76 -10.77 37.44
CA THR A 321 9.28 -9.74 38.36
C THR A 321 8.09 -10.29 39.13
N ARG A 322 8.19 -10.16 40.44
CA ARG A 322 7.24 -10.55 41.48
C ARG A 322 5.93 -9.80 41.27
N SER A 323 4.80 -10.50 41.37
CA SER A 323 3.49 -9.88 41.64
C SER A 323 3.03 -10.38 42.99
N HIS A 324 2.77 -9.43 43.90
CA HIS A 324 2.09 -9.65 45.17
C HIS A 324 0.58 -9.52 44.92
N ASP A 325 -0.14 -10.60 45.24
CA ASP A 325 -1.53 -10.61 45.71
C ASP A 325 -1.64 -9.77 47.01
N ALA A 326 -2.76 -9.23 47.49
CA ALA A 326 -4.17 -9.08 47.13
C ALA A 326 -4.74 -8.00 48.11
N LEU A 327 -5.94 -7.39 47.98
CA LEU A 327 -7.26 -7.91 48.42
C LEU A 327 -8.27 -6.73 48.45
N HIS A 328 -9.53 -7.03 48.05
CA HIS A 328 -10.84 -6.52 48.52
C HIS A 328 -11.15 -5.00 48.59
N GLN A 329 -12.37 -4.47 48.41
CA GLN A 329 -13.73 -5.01 48.44
C GLN A 329 -14.72 -4.05 47.74
N ALA A 330 -15.97 -4.51 47.63
CA ALA A 330 -17.17 -3.98 46.98
C ALA A 330 -17.56 -2.50 47.27
N ASP A 331 -18.28 -1.86 46.33
CA ASP A 331 -19.70 -1.50 46.53
C ASP A 331 -20.38 -0.92 45.27
N ARG A 332 -21.62 -1.34 45.06
CA ARG A 332 -22.72 -0.73 44.28
C ARG A 332 -23.94 -0.76 45.22
N PRO A 333 -25.06 -0.04 44.97
CA PRO A 333 -25.26 1.21 44.23
C PRO A 333 -26.12 2.23 45.03
N SER A 334 -26.13 3.50 44.65
CA SER A 334 -27.12 4.48 45.12
C SER A 334 -27.98 5.02 43.98
N ARG A 335 -29.29 4.86 44.19
CA ARG A 335 -30.42 5.37 43.41
C ARG A 335 -30.49 6.89 43.48
N LEU A 336 -30.98 7.54 42.43
CA LEU A 336 -31.82 8.74 42.53
C LEU A 336 -32.93 8.72 41.45
N PRO A 337 -34.17 9.14 41.77
CA PRO A 337 -35.34 9.24 40.87
C PRO A 337 -35.44 10.68 40.26
N PRO A 338 -36.39 11.08 39.36
CA PRO A 338 -37.87 10.98 39.51
C PRO A 338 -38.71 10.75 38.22
N CYS A 339 -40.04 10.67 38.45
CA CYS A 339 -41.22 10.46 37.57
C CYS A 339 -41.66 9.01 37.36
#